data_AF-A0A497PMY4-F1
#
_entry.id   AF-A0A497PMY4-F1
#
_cell.length_a   1.000
_cell.length_b   1.000
_cell.length_c   1.000
_cell.angle_alpha   90.00
_cell.angle_beta   90.00
_cell.angle_gamma   90.00
#
_symmetry.space_group_name_H-M   'P 1'
#
loop_
_entity.id
_entity.type
_entity.pdbx_description
1 polymer ?
#
loop_
_entity_poly.entity_id
_entity_poly.type
_entity_poly.pdbx_seq_one_letter_code
_entity_poly.pdbx_strand_id
1 'polypeptide(L)'
;MHEKIKTRLKRDCLSDNDAGRYIQEAWFTFNRQKYRKGNKRSIFNRLTNRFNDSKPTEKEKIVRASYLLSATLAKLKNINLGIKRRDHKLFEKCIKANLKKNRMKAIVYANECVELRRIAQIVLSSELSIEQAILRLDTISEISDLIVAVDPILGIVQETKGRLANFIPSVAEKLGEVNTVLGSTMTAMSSFHSLGVKMKIDSVGIKVNSEAEKILKEANDAAEERIRDRFPEMPLELKISKKKSERKMPVDLMASGWKSNSFKQKINSK
;
A
#
# COMPACT_ATOMS: atom_id res chain seq x y z
N MET A 1 14.31 -24.76 22.88
CA MET A 1 14.42 -24.37 21.45
C MET A 1 13.99 -22.93 21.14
N HIS A 2 13.20 -22.27 21.99
CA HIS A 2 12.76 -20.87 21.76
C HIS A 2 13.83 -19.78 21.97
N GLU A 3 14.90 -20.04 22.73
CA GLU A 3 15.97 -19.05 22.96
C GLU A 3 17.07 -19.01 21.87
N LYS A 4 17.22 -20.09 21.09
CA LYS A 4 18.17 -20.13 19.96
C LYS A 4 17.69 -19.38 18.71
N ILE A 5 16.40 -19.00 18.66
CA ILE A 5 15.82 -18.22 17.55
C ILE A 5 15.98 -16.71 17.78
N LYS A 6 15.88 -16.24 19.04
CA LYS A 6 16.09 -14.82 19.37
C LYS A 6 17.54 -14.36 19.19
N THR A 7 18.50 -15.27 19.41
CA THR A 7 19.93 -14.96 19.35
C THR A 7 20.52 -14.94 17.93
N ARG A 8 19.76 -15.35 16.91
CA ARG A 8 20.20 -15.34 15.50
C ARG A 8 19.65 -14.16 14.68
N LEU A 9 18.84 -13.30 15.28
CA LEU A 9 18.33 -12.05 14.68
C LEU A 9 19.28 -10.85 14.83
N LYS A 10 20.45 -11.02 15.48
CA LYS A 10 21.42 -9.93 15.71
C LYS A 10 22.58 -9.86 14.73
N ARG A 11 22.67 -10.77 13.78
CA ARG A 11 23.67 -10.74 12.71
C ARG A 11 23.00 -11.34 11.50
N ASP A 12 22.54 -10.49 10.60
CA ASP A 12 22.68 -10.62 9.15
C ASP A 12 21.84 -9.52 8.51
N CYS A 13 22.51 -8.66 7.75
CA CYS A 13 21.88 -7.71 6.87
C CYS A 13 20.97 -8.50 5.91
N LEU A 14 19.65 -8.51 6.18
CA LEU A 14 18.68 -9.15 5.29
C LEU A 14 18.82 -8.50 3.92
N SER A 15 19.26 -9.30 2.95
CA SER A 15 19.20 -8.94 1.54
C SER A 15 17.75 -8.65 1.19
N ASP A 16 17.48 -7.50 0.54
CA ASP A 16 16.13 -7.06 0.14
C ASP A 16 15.32 -8.10 -0.68
N ASN A 17 15.96 -9.18 -1.15
CA ASN A 17 15.30 -10.31 -1.80
C ASN A 17 14.52 -11.23 -0.81
N ASP A 18 14.87 -11.28 0.47
CA ASP A 18 14.24 -12.16 1.45
C ASP A 18 12.95 -11.56 2.05
N ALA A 19 12.85 -10.23 2.10
CA ALA A 19 11.65 -9.53 2.57
C ALA A 19 10.41 -9.84 1.69
N GLY A 20 10.60 -10.01 0.38
CA GLY A 20 9.53 -10.38 -0.55
C GLY A 20 8.96 -11.79 -0.29
N ARG A 21 9.82 -12.76 0.04
CA ARG A 21 9.38 -14.10 0.46
C ARG A 21 8.75 -14.09 1.84
N TYR A 22 9.31 -13.32 2.77
CA TYR A 22 8.76 -13.19 4.12
C TYR A 22 7.37 -12.55 4.13
N ILE A 23 7.10 -11.56 3.27
CA ILE A 23 5.77 -10.96 3.13
C ILE A 23 4.80 -11.94 2.46
N GLN A 24 5.25 -12.71 1.45
CA GLN A 24 4.44 -13.78 0.89
C GLN A 24 4.09 -14.83 1.96
N GLU A 25 5.07 -15.33 2.72
CA GLU A 25 4.83 -16.32 3.76
C GLU A 25 4.06 -15.77 4.97
N ALA A 26 4.30 -14.52 5.37
CA ALA A 26 3.53 -13.84 6.42
C ALA A 26 2.08 -13.61 6.00
N TRP A 27 1.84 -13.20 4.75
CA TRP A 27 0.50 -13.08 4.19
C TRP A 27 -0.17 -14.46 4.05
N PHE A 28 0.54 -15.47 3.54
CA PHE A 28 0.05 -16.85 3.45
C PHE A 28 -0.24 -17.44 4.84
N THR A 29 0.56 -17.16 5.87
CA THR A 29 0.36 -17.68 7.24
C THR A 29 -0.74 -16.94 7.98
N PHE A 30 -0.84 -15.62 7.82
CA PHE A 30 -1.92 -14.79 8.34
C PHE A 30 -3.27 -15.18 7.71
N ASN A 31 -3.33 -15.30 6.38
CA ASN A 31 -4.54 -15.77 5.70
C ASN A 31 -4.81 -17.27 5.89
N ARG A 32 -3.80 -18.12 6.09
CA ARG A 32 -4.00 -19.55 6.44
C ARG A 32 -4.80 -19.73 7.73
N GLN A 33 -4.69 -18.81 8.69
CA GLN A 33 -5.54 -18.83 9.89
C GLN A 33 -6.99 -18.43 9.57
N LYS A 34 -7.21 -17.45 8.70
CA LYS A 34 -8.56 -17.03 8.23
C LYS A 34 -9.28 -18.17 7.46
N TYR A 35 -8.53 -19.07 6.81
CA TYR A 35 -9.04 -20.26 6.11
C TYR A 35 -8.99 -21.58 6.93
N ARG A 36 -8.86 -21.53 8.27
CA ARG A 36 -8.86 -22.74 9.16
C ARG A 36 -10.17 -22.96 9.94
N LYS A 37 -11.32 -22.61 9.37
CA LYS A 37 -12.64 -23.12 9.80
C LYS A 37 -13.36 -23.71 8.59
N GLY A 38 -13.06 -24.96 8.27
CA GLY A 38 -13.73 -25.66 7.16
C GLY A 38 -12.97 -26.82 6.52
N ASN A 39 -12.13 -27.57 7.25
CA ASN A 39 -11.73 -28.90 6.80
C ASN A 39 -11.12 -29.73 7.95
N LYS A 40 -11.96 -30.29 8.83
CA LYS A 40 -11.55 -31.50 9.57
C LYS A 40 -11.72 -32.66 8.61
N ARG A 41 -10.68 -32.99 7.85
CA ARG A 41 -10.60 -34.28 7.16
C ARG A 41 -10.57 -35.38 8.22
N SER A 42 -11.66 -36.13 8.32
CA SER A 42 -11.66 -37.46 8.95
C SER A 42 -12.60 -38.39 8.18
N ILE A 43 -12.00 -39.18 7.30
CA ILE A 43 -12.35 -40.57 6.95
C ILE A 43 -13.68 -40.87 6.22
N PHE A 44 -14.68 -39.97 6.16
CA PHE A 44 -16.00 -40.28 5.56
C PHE A 44 -16.16 -40.06 4.04
N ASN A 45 -15.10 -40.03 3.24
CA ASN A 45 -15.22 -39.83 1.79
C ASN A 45 -15.33 -41.13 1.01
N ARG A 46 -16.53 -41.73 0.98
CA ARG A 46 -16.86 -42.69 -0.10
C ARG A 46 -18.33 -42.78 -0.54
N LEU A 47 -19.27 -41.93 -0.07
CA LEU A 47 -20.68 -42.09 -0.45
C LEU A 47 -21.46 -40.84 -0.91
N THR A 48 -20.83 -39.69 -1.19
CA THR A 48 -21.59 -38.47 -1.56
C THR A 48 -21.21 -37.82 -2.89
N ASN A 49 -20.60 -38.57 -3.83
CA ASN A 49 -20.34 -38.06 -5.18
C ASN A 49 -21.54 -38.27 -6.11
N ARG A 50 -22.64 -37.50 -5.93
CA ARG A 50 -23.63 -37.19 -7.00
C ARG A 50 -24.39 -35.86 -6.83
N PHE A 51 -24.03 -34.99 -5.88
CA PHE A 51 -24.64 -33.66 -5.75
C PHE A 51 -23.61 -32.62 -5.33
N ASN A 52 -22.73 -32.20 -6.25
CA ASN A 52 -22.12 -30.86 -6.27
C ASN A 52 -21.17 -30.71 -7.47
N ASP A 53 -21.73 -30.73 -8.69
CA ASP A 53 -21.21 -29.86 -9.76
C ASP A 53 -21.79 -28.45 -9.54
N SER A 54 -21.62 -27.90 -8.33
CA SER A 54 -22.14 -26.58 -8.01
C SER A 54 -21.25 -25.54 -8.67
N LYS A 55 -21.83 -24.69 -9.52
CA LYS A 55 -21.21 -23.44 -9.99
C LYS A 55 -20.53 -22.74 -8.80
N PRO A 56 -19.32 -22.19 -8.97
CA PRO A 56 -18.60 -21.59 -7.86
C PRO A 56 -19.44 -20.49 -7.23
N THR A 57 -19.49 -20.47 -5.90
CA THR A 57 -20.22 -19.44 -5.16
C THR A 57 -19.66 -18.07 -5.52
N GLU A 58 -20.48 -17.01 -5.45
CA GLU A 58 -20.00 -15.65 -5.74
C GLU A 58 -18.79 -15.27 -4.86
N LYS A 59 -18.76 -15.78 -3.63
CA LYS A 59 -17.62 -15.66 -2.72
C LYS A 59 -16.34 -16.31 -3.27
N GLU A 60 -16.42 -17.53 -3.79
CA GLU A 60 -15.25 -18.21 -4.37
C GLU A 60 -14.65 -17.44 -5.54
N LYS A 61 -15.49 -16.76 -6.34
CA LYS A 61 -15.04 -15.89 -7.43
C LYS A 61 -14.29 -14.66 -6.88
N ILE A 62 -14.82 -14.00 -5.85
CA ILE A 62 -14.19 -12.85 -5.18
C ILE A 62 -12.83 -13.25 -4.58
N VAL A 63 -12.78 -14.36 -3.86
CA VAL A 63 -11.54 -14.88 -3.25
C VAL A 63 -10.51 -15.22 -4.32
N ARG A 64 -10.93 -15.86 -5.42
CA ARG A 64 -10.04 -16.17 -6.55
C ARG A 64 -9.49 -14.89 -7.19
N ALA A 65 -10.31 -13.86 -7.36
CA ALA A 65 -9.87 -12.56 -7.88
C ALA A 65 -8.83 -11.91 -6.94
N SER A 66 -9.08 -11.90 -5.63
CA SER A 66 -8.13 -11.38 -4.62
C SER A 66 -6.79 -12.12 -4.67
N TYR A 67 -6.80 -13.46 -4.81
CA TYR A 67 -5.59 -14.25 -4.98
C TYR A 67 -4.81 -13.90 -6.25
N LEU A 68 -5.50 -13.78 -7.40
CA LEU A 68 -4.86 -13.41 -8.66
C LEU A 68 -4.22 -12.01 -8.59
N LEU A 69 -4.92 -11.05 -7.99
CA LEU A 69 -4.39 -9.70 -7.76
C LEU A 69 -3.19 -9.70 -6.81
N SER A 70 -3.21 -10.52 -5.76
CA SER A 70 -2.07 -10.66 -4.84
C SER A 70 -0.83 -11.22 -5.55
N ALA A 71 -1.03 -12.17 -6.47
CA ALA A 71 0.05 -12.72 -7.28
C ALA A 71 0.62 -11.70 -8.28
N THR A 72 -0.22 -10.86 -8.90
CA THR A 72 0.26 -9.80 -9.80
C THR A 72 0.98 -8.69 -9.05
N LEU A 73 0.50 -8.33 -7.85
CA LEU A 73 1.18 -7.37 -6.96
C LEU A 73 2.60 -7.83 -6.61
N ALA A 74 2.76 -9.11 -6.24
CA ALA A 74 4.09 -9.67 -5.94
C ALA A 74 5.04 -9.60 -7.14
N LYS A 75 4.52 -9.82 -8.36
CA LYS A 75 5.31 -9.67 -9.59
C LYS A 75 5.73 -8.22 -9.82
N LEU A 76 4.83 -7.24 -9.64
CA LEU A 76 5.15 -5.83 -9.77
C LEU A 76 6.23 -5.38 -8.78
N LYS A 77 6.14 -5.82 -7.52
CA LYS A 77 7.16 -5.54 -6.49
C LYS A 77 8.55 -6.04 -6.91
N ASN A 78 8.63 -7.23 -7.48
CA ASN A 78 9.87 -7.76 -8.03
C ASN A 78 10.40 -6.94 -9.22
N ILE A 79 9.51 -6.50 -10.12
CA ILE A 79 9.87 -5.63 -11.25
C ILE A 79 10.41 -4.30 -10.74
N ASN A 80 9.78 -3.70 -9.73
CA ASN A 80 10.17 -2.44 -9.11
C ASN A 80 11.59 -2.51 -8.51
N LEU A 81 11.90 -3.59 -7.77
CA LEU A 81 13.27 -3.86 -7.29
C LEU A 81 14.27 -3.96 -8.45
N GLY A 82 13.89 -4.62 -9.54
CA GLY A 82 14.69 -4.71 -10.76
C GLY A 82 14.93 -3.35 -11.43
N ILE A 83 13.94 -2.47 -11.46
CA ILE A 83 14.06 -1.10 -11.99
C ILE A 83 15.01 -0.28 -11.11
N LYS A 84 14.85 -0.31 -9.78
CA LYS A 84 15.75 0.40 -8.84
C LYS A 84 17.21 -0.03 -9.00
N ARG A 85 17.44 -1.35 -9.13
CA ARG A 85 18.80 -1.89 -9.36
C ARG A 85 19.39 -1.42 -10.69
N ARG A 86 18.57 -1.33 -11.75
CA ARG A 86 19.00 -0.84 -13.06
C ARG A 86 19.28 0.67 -13.04
N ASP A 87 18.43 1.46 -12.39
CA ASP A 87 18.63 2.90 -12.19
C ASP A 87 19.97 3.17 -11.49
N HIS A 88 20.24 2.46 -10.39
CA HIS A 88 21.51 2.61 -9.67
C HIS A 88 22.73 2.29 -10.56
N LYS A 89 22.69 1.19 -11.32
CA LYS A 89 23.77 0.81 -12.24
C LYS A 89 23.98 1.83 -13.36
N LEU A 90 22.90 2.39 -13.91
CA LEU A 90 22.99 3.43 -14.96
C LEU A 90 23.51 4.74 -14.39
N PHE A 91 23.09 5.09 -13.17
CA PHE A 91 23.59 6.26 -12.47
C PHE A 91 25.10 6.17 -12.20
N GLU A 92 25.60 5.02 -11.73
CA GLU A 92 27.04 4.79 -11.58
C GLU A 92 27.79 4.92 -12.93
N LYS A 93 27.23 4.38 -14.02
CA LYS A 93 27.81 4.53 -15.36
C LYS A 93 27.84 5.99 -15.81
N CYS A 94 26.81 6.77 -15.49
CA CYS A 94 26.75 8.20 -15.72
C CYS A 94 27.89 8.92 -15.00
N ILE A 95 28.08 8.65 -13.69
CA ILE A 95 29.19 9.20 -12.90
C ILE A 95 30.54 8.85 -13.54
N LYS A 96 30.76 7.58 -13.87
CA LYS A 96 32.02 7.11 -14.50
C LYS A 96 32.28 7.78 -15.85
N ALA A 97 31.26 7.97 -16.68
CA ALA A 97 31.39 8.67 -17.97
C ALA A 97 31.72 10.16 -17.78
N ASN A 98 31.12 10.79 -16.76
CA ASN A 98 31.37 12.19 -16.42
C ASN A 98 32.81 12.40 -15.91
N LEU A 99 33.31 11.50 -15.05
CA LEU A 99 34.70 11.51 -14.58
C LEU A 99 35.71 11.36 -15.72
N LYS A 100 35.39 10.53 -16.73
CA LYS A 100 36.19 10.38 -17.95
C LYS A 100 36.04 11.55 -18.94
N LYS A 101 35.36 12.63 -18.55
CA LYS A 101 35.00 13.79 -19.39
C LYS A 101 34.28 13.42 -20.70
N ASN A 102 33.63 12.26 -20.74
CA ASN A 102 32.85 11.84 -21.90
C ASN A 102 31.39 12.30 -21.75
N ARG A 103 31.17 13.57 -22.09
CA ARG A 103 29.88 14.26 -21.91
C ARG A 103 28.73 13.58 -22.68
N MET A 104 28.98 13.14 -23.90
CA MET A 104 27.96 12.47 -24.74
C MET A 104 27.43 11.21 -24.06
N LYS A 105 28.31 10.33 -23.55
CA LYS A 105 27.88 9.11 -22.83
C LYS A 105 27.17 9.43 -21.52
N ALA A 106 27.63 10.45 -20.78
CA ALA A 106 26.98 10.87 -19.55
C ALA A 106 25.54 11.34 -19.78
N ILE A 107 25.29 12.14 -20.84
CA ILE A 107 23.94 12.59 -21.21
C ILE A 107 23.03 11.41 -21.54
N VAL A 108 23.50 10.45 -22.34
CA VAL A 108 22.72 9.25 -22.69
C VAL A 108 22.32 8.46 -21.43
N TYR A 109 23.27 8.21 -20.52
CA TYR A 109 22.96 7.50 -19.27
C TYR A 109 22.01 8.30 -18.36
N ALA A 110 22.13 9.62 -18.31
CA ALA A 110 21.23 10.48 -17.54
C ALA A 110 19.79 10.43 -18.07
N ASN A 111 19.60 10.51 -19.40
CA ASN A 111 18.29 10.40 -20.02
C ASN A 111 17.64 9.04 -19.70
N GLU A 112 18.40 7.95 -19.77
CA GLU A 112 17.89 6.62 -19.45
C GLU A 112 17.52 6.47 -17.97
N CYS A 113 18.23 7.14 -17.05
CA CYS A 113 17.83 7.20 -15.65
C CYS A 113 16.47 7.90 -15.48
N VAL A 114 16.24 9.01 -16.20
CA VAL A 114 14.95 9.72 -16.17
C VAL A 114 13.83 8.80 -16.65
N GLU A 115 14.02 8.08 -17.75
CA GLU A 115 13.00 7.14 -18.25
C GLU A 115 12.75 5.99 -17.26
N LEU A 116 13.80 5.40 -16.67
CA LEU A 116 13.61 4.37 -15.64
C LEU A 116 12.85 4.88 -14.42
N ARG A 117 13.08 6.13 -14.00
CA ARG A 117 12.34 6.74 -12.89
C ARG A 117 10.87 6.98 -13.23
N ARG A 118 10.56 7.36 -14.47
CA ARG A 118 9.16 7.44 -14.94
C ARG A 118 8.49 6.08 -14.91
N ILE A 119 9.16 5.03 -15.40
CA ILE A 119 8.64 3.65 -15.33
C ILE A 119 8.44 3.23 -13.87
N ALA A 120 9.38 3.56 -12.97
CA ALA A 120 9.25 3.27 -11.55
C ALA A 120 8.00 3.92 -10.93
N GLN A 121 7.67 5.17 -11.30
CA GLN A 121 6.46 5.85 -10.85
C GLN A 121 5.19 5.12 -11.30
N ILE A 122 5.14 4.69 -12.57
CA ILE A 122 4.00 3.94 -13.12
C ILE A 122 3.83 2.58 -12.43
N VAL A 123 4.94 1.88 -12.16
CA VAL A 123 4.88 0.59 -11.46
C VAL A 123 4.40 0.79 -10.02
N LEU A 124 4.91 1.81 -9.32
CA LEU A 124 4.50 2.12 -7.96
C LEU A 124 3.01 2.52 -7.87
N SER A 125 2.51 3.34 -8.80
CA SER A 125 1.08 3.67 -8.83
C SER A 125 0.22 2.43 -9.10
N SER A 126 0.69 1.52 -9.95
CA SER A 126 0.02 0.24 -10.22
C SER A 126 0.00 -0.68 -9.00
N GLU A 127 1.12 -0.77 -8.25
CA GLU A 127 1.19 -1.51 -6.98
C GLU A 127 0.14 -1.02 -5.98
N LEU A 128 0.07 0.29 -5.77
CA LEU A 128 -0.89 0.91 -4.84
C LEU A 128 -2.35 0.70 -5.28
N SER A 129 -2.61 0.78 -6.59
CA SER A 129 -3.93 0.54 -7.16
C SER A 129 -4.41 -0.89 -6.90
N ILE A 130 -3.52 -1.86 -7.06
CA ILE A 130 -3.84 -3.29 -6.85
C ILE A 130 -4.00 -3.58 -5.36
N GLU A 131 -3.15 -3.03 -4.49
CA GLU A 131 -3.30 -3.15 -3.03
C GLU A 131 -4.66 -2.63 -2.57
N GLN A 132 -5.07 -1.46 -3.08
CA GLN A 132 -6.38 -0.91 -2.78
C GLN A 132 -7.52 -1.81 -3.27
N ALA A 133 -7.42 -2.38 -4.48
CA ALA A 133 -8.43 -3.29 -5.01
C ALA A 133 -8.57 -4.55 -4.15
N ILE A 134 -7.46 -5.13 -3.68
CA ILE A 134 -7.46 -6.28 -2.77
C ILE A 134 -8.19 -5.93 -1.46
N LEU A 135 -7.86 -4.80 -0.83
CA LEU A 135 -8.52 -4.35 0.40
C LEU A 135 -10.04 -4.19 0.21
N ARG A 136 -10.48 -3.69 -0.94
CA ARG A 136 -11.92 -3.59 -1.27
C ARG A 136 -12.56 -4.97 -1.45
N LEU A 137 -11.91 -5.89 -2.17
CA LEU A 137 -12.42 -7.26 -2.31
C LEU A 137 -12.53 -7.99 -0.97
N ASP A 138 -11.61 -7.75 -0.04
CA ASP A 138 -11.67 -8.32 1.31
C ASP A 138 -12.91 -7.80 2.07
N THR A 139 -13.20 -6.49 2.03
CA THR A 139 -14.44 -5.95 2.62
C THR A 139 -15.70 -6.52 1.97
N ILE A 140 -15.72 -6.68 0.64
CA ILE A 140 -16.84 -7.27 -0.08
C ILE A 140 -17.03 -8.73 0.31
N SER A 141 -15.95 -9.49 0.49
CA SER A 141 -16.02 -10.88 0.96
C SER A 141 -16.60 -10.97 2.38
N GLU A 142 -16.30 -10.03 3.27
CA GLU A 142 -16.82 -10.01 4.63
C GLU A 142 -18.32 -9.69 4.65
N ILE A 143 -18.77 -8.73 3.83
CA ILE A 143 -20.19 -8.40 3.68
C ILE A 143 -20.97 -9.56 3.03
N SER A 144 -20.36 -10.27 2.07
CA SER A 144 -20.98 -11.43 1.42
C SER A 144 -21.31 -12.54 2.44
N ASP A 145 -20.48 -12.74 3.46
CA ASP A 145 -20.75 -13.73 4.51
C ASP A 145 -21.93 -13.33 5.39
N LEU A 146 -22.08 -12.03 5.64
CA LEU A 146 -23.22 -11.50 6.39
C LEU A 146 -24.54 -11.65 5.61
N ILE A 147 -24.52 -11.43 4.28
CA ILE A 147 -25.70 -11.64 3.42
C ILE A 147 -26.18 -13.09 3.52
N VAL A 148 -25.27 -14.07 3.41
CA VAL A 148 -25.61 -15.50 3.53
C VAL A 148 -26.20 -15.84 4.91
N ALA A 149 -25.81 -15.12 5.96
CA ALA A 149 -26.34 -15.33 7.31
C ALA A 149 -27.72 -14.69 7.55
N VAL A 150 -28.00 -13.53 6.92
CA VAL A 150 -29.26 -12.78 7.11
C VAL A 150 -30.40 -13.32 6.24
N ASP A 151 -30.09 -13.87 5.07
CA ASP A 151 -31.07 -14.40 4.11
C ASP A 151 -32.07 -15.43 4.72
N PRO A 152 -31.64 -16.47 5.46
CA PRO A 152 -32.59 -17.40 6.07
C PRO A 152 -33.44 -16.77 7.17
N ILE A 153 -32.95 -15.73 7.85
CA ILE A 153 -33.71 -15.03 8.91
C ILE A 153 -34.89 -14.28 8.31
N LEU A 154 -34.69 -13.62 7.14
CA LEU A 154 -35.76 -13.00 6.38
C LEU A 154 -36.85 -14.02 6.00
N GLY A 155 -36.44 -15.21 5.55
CA GLY A 155 -37.37 -16.30 5.24
C GLY A 155 -38.23 -16.71 6.43
N ILE A 156 -37.62 -16.88 7.61
CA ILE A 156 -38.34 -17.25 8.85
C ILE A 156 -39.32 -16.15 9.30
N VAL A 157 -38.91 -14.88 9.24
CA VAL A 157 -39.78 -13.75 9.62
C VAL A 157 -40.98 -13.66 8.66
N GLN A 158 -40.76 -13.86 7.37
CA GLN A 158 -41.83 -13.84 6.38
C GLN A 158 -42.78 -15.04 6.52
N GLU A 159 -42.27 -16.23 6.82
CA GLU A 159 -43.09 -17.42 7.08
C GLU A 159 -43.96 -17.24 8.33
N THR A 160 -43.36 -16.79 9.44
CA THR A 160 -44.08 -16.58 10.70
C THR A 160 -45.13 -15.49 10.58
N LYS A 161 -44.85 -14.40 9.85
CA LYS A 161 -45.84 -13.40 9.45
C LYS A 161 -47.02 -14.04 8.72
N GLY A 162 -46.77 -14.89 7.72
CA GLY A 162 -47.81 -15.57 6.95
C GLY A 162 -48.70 -16.48 7.81
N ARG A 163 -48.11 -17.20 8.76
CA ARG A 163 -48.84 -18.09 9.70
C ARG A 163 -49.72 -17.32 10.68
N LEU A 164 -49.26 -16.15 11.14
CA LEU A 164 -49.99 -15.33 12.11
C LEU A 164 -50.99 -14.35 11.48
N ALA A 165 -50.89 -14.07 10.18
CA ALA A 165 -51.74 -13.09 9.50
C ALA A 165 -53.26 -13.34 9.67
N ASN A 166 -53.68 -14.61 9.69
CA ASN A 166 -55.10 -14.98 9.79
C ASN A 166 -55.61 -15.09 11.23
N PHE A 167 -54.72 -15.18 12.22
CA PHE A 167 -55.10 -15.40 13.63
C PHE A 167 -54.84 -14.16 14.49
N ILE A 168 -53.69 -13.51 14.32
CA ILE A 168 -53.24 -12.37 15.13
C ILE A 168 -52.66 -11.29 14.20
N PRO A 169 -53.51 -10.50 13.53
CA PRO A 169 -53.09 -9.51 12.54
C PRO A 169 -52.15 -8.44 13.11
N SER A 170 -52.34 -8.04 14.38
CA SER A 170 -51.46 -7.06 15.05
C SER A 170 -50.00 -7.52 15.18
N VAL A 171 -49.76 -8.82 15.38
CA VAL A 171 -48.39 -9.36 15.45
C VAL A 171 -47.81 -9.53 14.05
N ALA A 172 -48.64 -9.92 13.08
CA ALA A 172 -48.23 -10.02 11.67
C ALA A 172 -47.84 -8.65 11.08
N GLU A 173 -48.49 -7.57 11.50
CA GLU A 173 -48.13 -6.19 11.13
C GLU A 173 -46.72 -5.84 11.61
N LYS A 174 -46.43 -6.04 12.90
CA LYS A 174 -45.09 -5.80 13.49
C LYS A 174 -44.00 -6.67 12.85
N LEU A 175 -44.28 -7.94 12.57
CA LEU A 175 -43.35 -8.80 11.83
C LEU A 175 -43.14 -8.32 10.39
N GLY A 176 -44.15 -7.68 9.80
CA GLY A 176 -44.03 -6.98 8.52
C GLY A 176 -43.02 -5.83 8.57
N GLU A 177 -43.07 -4.99 9.61
CA GLU A 177 -42.10 -3.90 9.83
C GLU A 177 -40.68 -4.45 10.04
N VAL A 178 -40.54 -5.53 10.80
CA VAL A 178 -39.24 -6.20 10.98
C VAL A 178 -38.72 -6.71 9.62
N ASN A 179 -39.57 -7.33 8.81
CA ASN A 179 -39.19 -7.81 7.49
C ASN A 179 -38.78 -6.67 6.53
N THR A 180 -39.42 -5.50 6.58
CA THR A 180 -39.03 -4.35 5.75
C THR A 180 -37.69 -3.76 6.20
N VAL A 181 -37.42 -3.70 7.51
CA VAL A 181 -36.13 -3.24 8.05
C VAL A 181 -35.01 -4.20 7.69
N LEU A 182 -35.19 -5.51 7.86
CA LEU A 182 -34.17 -6.48 7.44
C LEU A 182 -33.99 -6.48 5.91
N GLY A 183 -35.07 -6.37 5.13
CA GLY A 183 -35.01 -6.38 3.67
C GLY A 183 -34.30 -5.13 3.10
N SER A 184 -34.56 -3.96 3.68
CA SER A 184 -33.85 -2.73 3.31
C SER A 184 -32.36 -2.79 3.67
N THR A 185 -32.02 -3.37 4.83
CA THR A 185 -30.63 -3.61 5.23
C THR A 185 -29.92 -4.57 4.27
N MET A 186 -30.56 -5.69 3.90
CA MET A 186 -30.04 -6.65 2.92
C MET A 186 -29.78 -6.01 1.55
N THR A 187 -30.72 -5.16 1.11
CA THR A 187 -30.59 -4.42 -0.15
C THR A 187 -29.43 -3.43 -0.11
N ALA A 188 -29.25 -2.73 1.02
CA ALA A 188 -28.13 -1.82 1.23
C ALA A 188 -26.78 -2.55 1.22
N MET A 189 -26.69 -3.71 1.87
CA MET A 189 -25.49 -4.57 1.86
C MET A 189 -25.16 -5.09 0.45
N SER A 190 -26.18 -5.47 -0.33
CA SER A 190 -26.03 -5.93 -1.72
C SER A 190 -25.62 -4.79 -2.65
N SER A 191 -26.08 -3.58 -2.37
CA SER A 191 -25.78 -2.36 -3.13
C SER A 191 -24.46 -1.71 -2.72
N PHE A 192 -23.70 -2.27 -1.77
CA PHE A 192 -22.37 -1.76 -1.41
C PHE A 192 -21.43 -1.72 -2.64
N HIS A 193 -21.68 -2.56 -3.64
CA HIS A 193 -20.98 -2.54 -4.93
C HIS A 193 -21.15 -1.21 -5.70
N SER A 194 -22.25 -0.47 -5.47
CA SER A 194 -22.54 0.81 -6.13
C SER A 194 -22.11 2.03 -5.33
N LEU A 195 -21.56 1.85 -4.12
CA LEU A 195 -20.96 2.94 -3.33
C LEU A 195 -19.61 3.29 -3.97
N GLY A 196 -19.70 3.83 -5.18
CA GLY A 196 -18.62 4.18 -6.06
C GLY A 196 -17.82 5.33 -5.46
N VAL A 197 -16.89 4.99 -4.57
CA VAL A 197 -15.72 5.82 -4.39
C VAL A 197 -14.90 5.67 -5.68
N LYS A 198 -15.20 6.51 -6.69
CA LYS A 198 -14.39 6.70 -7.88
C LYS A 198 -13.04 7.29 -7.44
N MET A 199 -12.16 6.43 -6.91
CA MET A 199 -10.79 6.81 -6.61
C MET A 199 -10.06 6.88 -7.93
N LYS A 200 -10.02 8.08 -8.51
CA LYS A 200 -9.13 8.38 -9.63
C LYS A 200 -7.71 8.37 -9.09
N ILE A 201 -6.99 7.29 -9.39
CA ILE A 201 -5.54 7.26 -9.24
C ILE A 201 -5.02 7.98 -10.48
N ASP A 202 -5.07 9.31 -10.44
CA ASP A 202 -4.44 10.14 -11.46
C ASP A 202 -2.92 9.92 -11.38
N SER A 203 -2.22 10.03 -12.50
CA SER A 203 -0.76 9.79 -12.64
C SER A 203 0.12 10.69 -11.77
N VAL A 204 -0.48 11.62 -11.02
CA VAL A 204 0.17 12.55 -10.09
C VAL A 204 -0.60 12.54 -8.76
N GLY A 205 -0.32 11.54 -7.93
CA GLY A 205 -0.74 11.50 -6.52
C GLY A 205 -2.06 10.80 -6.24
N ILE A 206 -2.07 10.03 -5.16
CA ILE A 206 -3.30 9.58 -4.50
C ILE A 206 -3.99 10.85 -3.98
N LYS A 207 -5.15 11.22 -4.53
CA LYS A 207 -5.97 12.27 -3.92
C LYS A 207 -6.50 11.75 -2.59
N VAL A 208 -5.91 12.24 -1.52
CA VAL A 208 -6.28 11.90 -0.14
C VAL A 208 -7.52 12.72 0.21
N ASN A 209 -8.57 12.08 0.72
CA ASN A 209 -9.70 12.80 1.31
C ASN A 209 -9.22 13.51 2.59
N SER A 210 -9.83 14.63 2.99
CA SER A 210 -9.44 15.40 4.19
C SER A 210 -9.44 14.56 5.47
N GLU A 211 -10.33 13.55 5.55
CA GLU A 211 -10.35 12.57 6.64
C GLU A 211 -9.15 11.60 6.59
N ALA A 212 -8.79 11.13 5.40
CA ALA A 212 -7.64 10.26 5.24
C ALA A 212 -6.32 10.98 5.54
N GLU A 213 -6.22 12.30 5.31
CA GLU A 213 -5.06 13.10 5.73
C GLU A 213 -4.88 13.13 7.26
N LYS A 214 -5.98 13.20 8.02
CA LYS A 214 -5.92 13.12 9.49
C LYS A 214 -5.41 11.77 9.95
N ILE A 215 -5.90 10.69 9.35
CA ILE A 215 -5.44 9.31 9.64
C ILE A 215 -3.96 9.16 9.31
N LEU A 216 -3.48 9.73 8.21
CA LEU A 216 -2.05 9.70 7.85
C LEU A 216 -1.19 10.45 8.88
N LYS A 217 -1.66 11.58 9.41
CA LYS A 217 -0.96 12.30 10.49
C LYS A 217 -0.88 11.46 11.76
N GLU A 218 -2.01 10.93 12.22
CA GLU A 218 -2.07 10.05 13.39
C GLU A 218 -1.15 8.83 13.24
N ALA A 219 -1.13 8.21 12.06
CA ALA A 219 -0.26 7.07 11.77
C ALA A 219 1.23 7.44 11.81
N ASN A 220 1.60 8.64 11.32
CA ASN A 220 2.97 9.14 11.41
C ASN A 220 3.37 9.42 12.86
N ASP A 221 2.52 10.10 13.64
CA ASP A 221 2.78 10.39 15.05
C ASP A 221 2.99 9.10 15.86
N ALA A 222 2.14 8.08 15.63
CA ALA A 222 2.28 6.76 16.25
C ALA A 222 3.53 6.00 15.76
N ALA A 223 3.96 6.21 14.52
CA ALA A 223 5.20 5.63 14.02
C ALA A 223 6.43 6.28 14.67
N GLU A 224 6.42 7.60 14.86
CA GLU A 224 7.48 8.35 15.54
C GLU A 224 7.60 7.96 17.01
N GLU A 225 6.49 7.83 17.74
CA GLU A 225 6.47 7.36 19.13
C GLU A 225 7.16 5.99 19.26
N ARG A 226 6.82 5.04 18.38
CA ARG A 226 7.46 3.71 18.35
C ARG A 226 8.94 3.73 17.97
N ILE A 227 9.41 4.76 17.25
CA ILE A 227 10.84 4.93 16.95
C ILE A 227 11.56 5.46 18.19
N ARG A 228 10.98 6.44 18.89
CA ARG A 228 11.51 7.00 20.15
C ARG A 228 11.60 5.94 21.26
N ASP A 229 10.62 5.06 21.37
CA ASP A 229 10.63 3.95 22.34
C ASP A 229 11.74 2.92 22.06
N ARG A 230 12.06 2.68 20.77
CA ARG A 230 13.07 1.69 20.36
C ARG A 230 14.48 2.27 20.24
N PHE A 231 14.61 3.58 20.07
CA PHE A 231 15.87 4.31 20.05
C PHE A 231 15.79 5.44 21.08
N PRO A 232 16.13 5.17 22.36
CA PRO A 232 16.24 6.24 23.34
C PRO A 232 17.22 7.30 22.82
N GLU A 233 16.83 8.57 22.88
CA GLU A 233 17.69 9.68 22.46
C GLU A 233 19.02 9.59 23.20
N MET A 234 20.12 9.50 22.44
CA MET A 234 21.46 9.53 22.99
C MET A 234 21.66 10.89 23.69
N PRO A 235 22.15 10.94 24.95
CA PRO A 235 22.24 12.17 25.71
C PRO A 235 22.97 13.26 24.92
N LEU A 236 22.33 14.43 24.81
CA LEU A 236 22.77 15.64 24.12
C LEU A 236 23.96 16.34 24.79
N GLU A 237 24.88 15.59 25.41
CA GLU A 237 26.09 16.14 26.03
C GLU A 237 27.24 16.25 25.02
N LEU A 238 26.99 16.89 23.87
CA LEU A 238 28.03 17.56 23.08
C LEU A 238 27.50 18.86 22.46
N LYS A 239 26.66 19.61 23.19
CA LYS A 239 26.56 21.07 22.99
C LYS A 239 27.77 21.76 23.63
N ILE A 240 28.98 21.46 23.15
CA ILE A 240 30.17 22.24 23.50
C ILE A 240 30.54 23.12 22.30
N SER A 241 30.28 24.41 22.50
CA SER A 241 30.90 25.57 21.85
C SER A 241 30.64 25.82 20.36
N LYS A 242 29.58 26.58 20.09
CA LYS A 242 29.66 27.69 19.12
C LYS A 242 29.61 29.02 19.88
N LYS A 243 30.67 29.35 20.61
CA LYS A 243 30.90 30.73 21.07
C LYS A 243 31.80 31.42 20.03
N LYS A 244 31.14 32.23 19.19
CA LYS A 244 31.62 33.39 18.42
C LYS A 244 33.14 33.66 18.51
N SER A 245 33.90 33.30 17.49
CA SER A 245 35.23 33.88 17.20
C SER A 245 35.13 34.78 15.97
N GLU A 246 34.80 36.05 16.18
CA GLU A 246 35.09 37.11 15.21
C GLU A 246 36.61 37.30 15.18
N ARG A 247 37.27 36.84 14.11
CA ARG A 247 38.57 37.40 13.71
C ARG A 247 38.28 38.44 12.63
N LYS A 248 38.16 39.70 13.03
CA LYS A 248 38.25 40.83 12.09
C LYS A 248 39.72 40.95 11.70
N MET A 249 40.04 40.70 10.44
CA MET A 249 41.33 41.11 9.90
C MET A 249 41.26 42.60 9.54
N PRO A 250 42.27 43.41 9.93
CA PRO A 250 42.32 44.81 9.53
C PRO A 250 42.62 44.88 8.03
N VAL A 251 41.76 45.59 7.29
CA VAL A 251 42.04 46.00 5.92
C VAL A 251 42.73 47.34 6.02
N ASP A 252 44.07 47.33 5.91
CA ASP A 252 44.83 48.45 5.37
C ASP A 252 46.23 48.00 4.96
N LEU A 253 46.68 48.59 3.84
CA LEU A 253 47.99 48.55 3.18
C LEU A 253 48.15 47.59 1.98
N MET A 254 48.53 48.25 0.88
CA MET A 254 48.99 47.77 -0.43
C MET A 254 47.91 47.48 -1.48
N ALA A 255 47.58 48.50 -2.27
CA ALA A 255 47.97 48.51 -3.68
C ALA A 255 47.69 49.89 -4.30
N SER A 256 48.70 50.76 -4.20
CA SER A 256 48.90 51.84 -5.16
C SER A 256 49.12 51.25 -6.55
N GLY A 257 48.30 51.70 -7.51
CA GLY A 257 48.67 51.79 -8.93
C GLY A 257 48.69 50.50 -9.76
N TRP A 258 47.86 50.44 -10.80
CA TRP A 258 48.26 50.78 -12.16
C TRP A 258 47.08 50.70 -13.14
N LYS A 259 47.17 51.60 -14.11
CA LYS A 259 46.24 52.01 -15.16
C LYS A 259 45.89 50.92 -16.20
N SER A 260 44.68 51.06 -16.74
CA SER A 260 44.28 50.98 -18.16
C SER A 260 44.57 49.71 -18.97
N ASN A 261 43.52 49.13 -19.57
CA ASN A 261 43.28 49.38 -21.00
C ASN A 261 41.89 48.96 -21.52
N SER A 262 41.40 49.81 -22.41
CA SER A 262 40.23 49.72 -23.27
C SER A 262 40.16 48.46 -24.14
N PHE A 263 38.95 47.96 -24.36
CA PHE A 263 38.46 47.73 -25.72
C PHE A 263 36.92 47.87 -25.77
N LYS A 264 36.47 49.02 -26.30
CA LYS A 264 35.10 49.21 -26.78
C LYS A 264 35.01 48.67 -28.21
N GLN A 265 33.98 47.90 -28.50
CA GLN A 265 33.26 47.94 -29.80
C GLN A 265 31.81 47.54 -29.50
N LYS A 266 30.88 48.49 -29.26
CA LYS A 266 30.12 49.32 -30.21
C LYS A 266 29.26 48.49 -31.20
N ILE A 267 27.94 48.62 -30.97
CA ILE A 267 26.80 48.83 -31.90
C ILE A 267 26.25 47.70 -32.82
N ASN A 268 24.98 47.39 -32.50
CA ASN A 268 23.76 47.53 -33.33
C ASN A 268 23.34 46.49 -34.38
N SER A 269 22.00 46.30 -34.39
CA SER A 269 21.12 46.20 -35.58
C SER A 269 21.10 44.81 -36.24
N LYS A 270 20.00 44.07 -36.35
CA LYS A 270 18.59 44.40 -36.65
C LYS A 270 17.65 43.39 -35.98
#